data_AF-A0A7C5JD04-F1
#
_entry.id   AF-A0A7C5JD04-F1
#
_cell.length_a   1.000
_cell.length_b   1.000
_cell.length_c   1.000
_cell.angle_alpha   90.00
_cell.angle_beta   90.00
_cell.angle_gamma   90.00
#
_symmetry.space_group_name_H-M   'P 1'
#
loop_
_entity.id
_entity.type
_entity.pdbx_description
1 polymer ?
#
loop_
_entity_poly.entity_id
_entity_poly.type
_entity_poly.pdbx_seq_one_letter_code
_entity_poly.pdbx_strand_id
1 'polypeptide(L)'
;MFGLGFTEILLIAVVAILFLGPDKLPDAMVKVAKFIKSVKKAVSDAKSSLDEEMKIADLKEEALSYKKQLDEATNELSAFKNVGINPIDDIKEAISGASKSFSEAAGEAQKSTIATQVEPKQETVTFKKKKKKENKAQKQEKKGGDE
;
A
#
# COMPACT_ATOMS: atom_id res chain seq x y z
N MET A 1 -0.10 0.17 -13.20
CA MET A 1 0.14 1.03 -14.38
C MET A 1 0.12 2.50 -13.93
N PHE A 2 1.21 2.97 -13.35
CA PHE A 2 1.36 4.37 -12.94
C PHE A 2 2.69 4.87 -13.48
N GLY A 3 2.65 5.43 -14.69
CA GLY A 3 3.79 6.14 -15.26
C GLY A 3 3.73 7.59 -14.78
N LEU A 4 4.74 8.06 -14.06
CA LEU A 4 4.97 9.48 -13.86
C LEU A 4 5.62 10.04 -15.12
N GLY A 5 4.80 10.29 -16.14
CA GLY A 5 5.23 11.00 -17.33
C GLY A 5 5.19 12.51 -17.13
N PHE A 6 5.72 13.24 -18.11
CA PHE A 6 5.70 14.71 -18.11
C PHE A 6 4.27 15.25 -18.05
N THR A 7 3.34 14.63 -18.79
CA THR A 7 1.93 15.03 -18.85
C THR A 7 1.23 14.86 -17.51
N GLU A 8 1.47 13.75 -16.80
CA GLU A 8 0.89 13.47 -15.49
C GLU A 8 1.41 14.44 -14.44
N ILE A 9 2.72 14.74 -14.43
CA ILE A 9 3.30 15.76 -13.54
C ILE A 9 2.66 17.13 -13.81
N LEU A 10 2.45 17.50 -15.07
CA LEU A 10 1.83 18.77 -15.42
C LEU A 10 0.36 18.83 -14.95
N LEU A 11 -0.40 17.75 -15.12
CA LEU A 11 -1.77 17.66 -14.62
C LEU A 11 -1.84 17.84 -13.10
N ILE A 12 -0.96 17.15 -12.35
CA ILE A 12 -0.88 17.28 -10.89
C ILE A 12 -0.47 18.70 -10.50
N ALA A 13 0.48 19.32 -11.20
CA ALA A 13 0.90 20.70 -10.95
C ALA A 13 -0.25 21.69 -11.12
N VAL A 14 -1.06 21.55 -12.19
CA VAL A 14 -2.26 22.37 -12.40
C VAL A 14 -3.25 22.21 -11.25
N VAL A 15 -3.58 20.97 -10.87
CA VAL A 15 -4.51 20.71 -9.75
C VAL A 15 -3.97 21.28 -8.43
N ALA A 16 -2.67 21.12 -8.17
CA ALA A 16 -2.03 21.66 -6.98
C ALA A 16 -2.07 23.19 -6.94
N ILE A 17 -1.84 23.86 -8.08
CA ILE A 17 -1.96 25.32 -8.22
C ILE A 17 -3.39 25.78 -7.98
N LEU A 18 -4.39 25.07 -8.49
CA LEU A 18 -5.80 25.43 -8.28
C LEU A 18 -6.24 25.27 -6.82
N PHE A 19 -5.75 24.22 -6.14
CA PHE A 19 -6.13 23.94 -4.76
C PHE A 19 -5.40 24.83 -3.75
N LEU A 20 -4.09 24.98 -3.90
CA LEU A 20 -3.23 25.67 -2.94
C LEU A 20 -2.96 27.13 -3.34
N GLY A 21 -2.98 27.44 -4.64
CA GLY A 21 -2.58 28.71 -5.21
C GLY A 21 -1.12 28.70 -5.73
N PRO A 22 -0.82 29.40 -6.83
CA PRO A 22 0.52 29.43 -7.43
C PRO A 22 1.55 30.06 -6.48
N ASP A 23 1.15 31.02 -5.65
CA ASP A 23 2.04 31.69 -4.70
C ASP A 23 2.36 30.82 -3.48
N LYS A 24 1.49 29.88 -3.12
CA LYS A 24 1.62 29.07 -1.91
C LYS A 24 2.32 27.73 -2.14
N LEU A 25 2.29 27.23 -3.37
CA LEU A 25 3.01 26.03 -3.79
C LEU A 25 4.53 26.12 -3.55
N PRO A 26 5.26 27.18 -3.97
CA PRO A 26 6.70 27.29 -3.71
C PRO A 26 7.00 27.38 -2.21
N ASP A 27 6.21 28.14 -1.45
CA ASP A 27 6.35 28.22 0.01
C ASP A 27 6.18 26.84 0.67
N ALA A 28 5.20 26.05 0.24
CA ALA A 28 4.96 24.71 0.76
C ALA A 28 6.12 23.76 0.44
N MET A 29 6.66 23.80 -0.79
CA MET A 29 7.84 23.03 -1.17
C MET A 29 9.05 23.37 -0.29
N VAL A 30 9.30 24.67 -0.05
CA VAL A 30 10.40 25.12 0.82
C VAL A 30 10.22 24.62 2.25
N LYS A 31 9.00 24.62 2.79
CA LYS A 31 8.71 24.10 4.13
C LYS A 31 8.99 22.60 4.23
N VAL A 32 8.50 21.82 3.26
CA VAL A 32 8.74 20.37 3.18
C VAL A 32 10.24 20.09 3.04
N ALA A 33 10.94 20.81 2.15
CA ALA A 33 12.38 20.67 1.97
C ALA A 33 13.16 20.98 3.25
N LYS A 34 12.79 22.05 3.97
CA LYS A 34 13.38 22.39 5.28
C LYS A 34 13.13 21.28 6.30
N PHE A 35 11.92 20.73 6.36
CA PHE A 35 11.60 19.62 7.26
C PHE A 35 12.45 18.38 6.96
N ILE A 36 12.50 17.94 5.70
CA ILE A 36 13.33 16.81 5.27
C ILE A 36 14.81 17.07 5.59
N LYS A 37 15.31 18.29 5.35
CA LYS A 37 16.68 18.67 5.66
C LYS A 37 16.97 18.58 7.16
N SER A 38 16.06 19.07 8.01
CA SER A 38 16.19 18.99 9.47
C SER A 38 16.18 17.55 9.96
N VAL A 39 15.29 16.70 9.44
CA VAL A 39 15.25 15.27 9.78
C VAL A 39 16.53 14.58 9.34
N LYS A 40 16.99 14.81 8.09
CA LYS A 40 18.26 14.27 7.59
C LYS A 40 19.44 14.70 8.45
N LYS A 41 19.45 15.96 8.90
CA LYS A 41 20.50 16.49 9.78
C LYS A 41 20.46 15.79 11.15
N ALA A 42 19.30 15.69 11.77
CA ALA A 42 19.14 15.00 13.05
C ALA A 42 19.60 13.53 12.98
N VAL A 43 19.26 12.81 11.91
CA VAL A 43 19.73 11.44 11.68
C VAL A 43 21.25 11.40 11.47
N SER A 44 21.81 12.36 10.72
CA SER A 44 23.25 12.46 10.50
C SER A 44 24.01 12.75 11.78
N ASP A 45 23.51 13.65 12.61
CA ASP A 45 24.12 14.06 13.89
C ASP A 45 24.03 12.90 14.90
N ALA A 46 22.90 12.18 14.95
CA ALA A 46 22.75 10.96 15.74
C ALA A 46 23.69 9.84 15.27
N LYS A 47 23.83 9.64 13.95
CA LYS A 47 24.80 8.68 13.40
C LYS A 47 26.23 9.08 13.75
N SER A 48 26.57 10.36 13.63
CA SER A 48 27.92 10.86 13.92
C SER A 48 28.29 10.73 15.39
N SER A 49 27.38 11.10 16.30
CA SER A 49 27.60 10.92 17.74
C SER A 49 27.72 9.45 18.14
N LEU A 50 26.91 8.57 17.54
CA LEU A 50 27.07 7.13 17.71
C LEU A 50 28.38 6.61 17.12
N ASP A 51 28.80 7.06 15.93
CA ASP A 51 30.08 6.68 15.29
C ASP A 51 31.30 7.17 16.12
N GLU A 52 31.16 8.31 16.81
CA GLU A 52 32.22 9.00 17.56
C GLU A 52 32.36 8.45 18.99
N GLU A 53 31.26 8.06 19.65
CA GLU A 53 31.27 7.43 20.98
C GLU A 53 31.39 5.90 20.93
N MET A 54 30.85 5.27 19.88
CA MET A 54 30.91 3.83 19.65
C MET A 54 31.52 3.64 18.27
N LYS A 55 32.73 3.08 18.15
CA LYS A 55 33.34 2.76 16.84
C LYS A 55 32.38 1.91 15.99
N ILE A 56 31.54 2.54 15.19
CA ILE A 56 30.67 1.85 14.23
C ILE A 56 31.53 1.19 13.16
N ALA A 57 32.82 1.54 13.02
CA ALA A 57 33.78 0.74 12.27
C ALA A 57 33.77 -0.75 12.69
N ASP A 58 33.80 -1.03 13.99
CA ASP A 58 33.88 -2.41 14.51
C ASP A 58 32.54 -3.15 14.30
N LEU A 59 31.38 -2.54 14.60
CA LEU A 59 30.07 -3.16 14.35
C LEU A 59 29.70 -3.24 12.86
N LYS A 60 30.15 -2.30 12.04
CA LYS A 60 29.93 -2.32 10.59
C LYS A 60 30.81 -3.37 9.91
N GLU A 61 32.02 -3.59 10.41
CA GLU A 61 32.88 -4.70 10.00
C GLU A 61 32.27 -6.04 10.41
N GLU A 62 31.74 -6.15 11.64
CA GLU A 62 31.06 -7.35 12.11
C GLU A 62 29.77 -7.63 11.32
N ALA A 63 28.94 -6.61 11.06
CA ALA A 63 27.75 -6.72 10.22
C ALA A 63 28.07 -7.06 8.76
N LEU A 64 29.16 -6.51 8.20
CA LEU A 64 29.64 -6.88 6.86
C LEU A 64 30.13 -8.32 6.82
N SER A 65 30.84 -8.78 7.86
CA SER A 65 31.29 -10.17 7.98
C SER A 65 30.11 -11.14 8.08
N TYR A 66 29.07 -10.80 8.83
CA TYR A 66 27.84 -11.59 8.95
C TYR A 66 27.08 -11.64 7.63
N LYS A 67 27.01 -10.51 6.92
CA LYS A 67 26.40 -10.45 5.59
C LYS A 67 27.13 -11.35 4.58
N LYS A 68 28.47 -11.34 4.63
CA LYS A 68 29.32 -12.17 3.77
C LYS A 68 29.13 -13.66 4.05
N GLN A 69 29.09 -14.05 5.34
CA GLN A 69 28.81 -15.42 5.76
C GLN A 69 27.40 -15.87 5.37
N LEU A 70 26.39 -14.99 5.45
CA LEU A 70 25.03 -15.29 5.00
C LEU A 70 24.91 -15.41 3.48
N ASP A 71 25.61 -14.57 2.72
CA ASP A 71 25.66 -14.66 1.26
C ASP A 71 26.39 -15.95 0.82
N GLU A 72 27.45 -16.33 1.52
CA GLU A 72 28.23 -17.55 1.25
C GLU A 72 27.42 -18.81 1.61
N ALA A 73 26.79 -18.86 2.79
CA ALA A 73 25.86 -19.93 3.16
C ALA A 73 24.64 -20.00 2.23
N THR A 74 24.13 -18.85 1.77
CA THR A 74 23.06 -18.79 0.76
C THR A 74 23.53 -19.32 -0.57
N ASN A 75 24.76 -19.00 -0.99
CA ASN A 75 25.33 -19.51 -2.23
C ASN A 75 25.63 -21.00 -2.17
N GLU A 76 26.12 -21.52 -1.04
CA GLU A 76 26.32 -22.96 -0.84
C GLU A 76 24.99 -23.70 -0.81
N LEU A 77 23.99 -23.16 -0.10
CA LEU A 77 22.64 -23.72 -0.08
C LEU A 77 21.96 -23.63 -1.46
N SER A 78 22.21 -22.55 -2.21
CA SER A 78 21.72 -22.39 -3.59
C SER A 78 22.46 -23.31 -4.55
N ALA A 79 23.75 -23.52 -4.38
CA ALA A 79 24.53 -24.49 -5.14
C ALA A 79 24.06 -25.92 -4.86
N PHE A 80 23.79 -26.25 -3.59
CA PHE A 80 23.20 -27.54 -3.20
C PHE A 80 21.79 -27.72 -3.77
N LYS A 81 20.96 -26.67 -3.73
CA LYS A 81 19.64 -26.64 -4.36
C LYS A 81 19.72 -26.84 -5.89
N ASN A 82 20.77 -26.35 -6.55
CA ASN A 82 20.99 -26.54 -7.99
C ASN A 82 21.64 -27.90 -8.35
N VAL A 83 22.19 -28.65 -7.39
CA VAL A 83 22.94 -29.90 -7.64
C VAL A 83 22.07 -31.17 -7.57
N GLY A 84 20.81 -31.13 -7.12
CA GLY A 84 19.95 -32.29 -7.37
C GLY A 84 18.74 -32.54 -6.50
N ILE A 85 18.22 -31.56 -5.75
CA ILE A 85 16.96 -31.73 -5.04
C ILE A 85 16.09 -30.54 -5.44
N ASN A 86 15.21 -30.75 -6.43
CA ASN A 86 14.12 -29.85 -6.79
C ASN A 86 12.82 -30.35 -6.13
N PRO A 87 12.66 -30.22 -4.79
CA PRO A 87 11.48 -30.73 -4.10
C PRO A 87 10.22 -30.01 -4.57
N ILE A 88 10.36 -28.81 -5.13
CA ILE A 88 9.27 -28.02 -5.72
C ILE A 88 8.75 -28.66 -7.01
N ASP A 89 9.62 -29.28 -7.83
CA ASP A 89 9.20 -29.92 -9.07
C ASP A 89 8.49 -31.24 -8.80
N ASP A 90 8.98 -32.04 -7.84
CA ASP A 90 8.32 -33.28 -7.39
C ASP A 90 6.93 -33.00 -6.78
N ILE A 91 6.83 -31.94 -5.95
CA ILE A 91 5.54 -31.52 -5.37
C ILE A 91 4.60 -31.00 -6.46
N LYS A 92 5.11 -30.25 -7.44
CA LYS A 92 4.31 -29.72 -8.56
C LYS A 92 3.79 -30.85 -9.45
N GLU A 93 4.58 -31.91 -9.66
CA GLU A 93 4.16 -33.09 -10.40
C GLU A 93 3.10 -33.90 -9.64
N ALA A 94 3.27 -34.11 -8.33
CA ALA A 94 2.28 -34.76 -7.48
C ALA A 94 0.93 -33.99 -7.42
N ILE A 95 0.97 -32.66 -7.30
CA ILE A 95 -0.22 -31.81 -7.31
C ILE A 95 -0.88 -31.81 -8.70
N SER A 96 -0.10 -31.82 -9.77
CA SER A 96 -0.63 -31.90 -11.14
C SER A 96 -1.29 -33.26 -11.41
N GLY A 97 -0.71 -34.35 -10.91
CA GLY A 97 -1.34 -35.68 -10.96
C GLY A 97 -2.65 -35.74 -10.16
N ALA A 98 -2.64 -35.22 -8.93
CA ALA A 98 -3.82 -35.18 -8.08
C ALA A 98 -4.95 -34.32 -8.67
N SER A 99 -4.62 -33.15 -9.24
CA SER A 99 -5.61 -32.28 -9.89
C SER A 99 -6.19 -32.89 -11.16
N LYS A 100 -5.40 -33.66 -11.91
CA LYS A 100 -5.87 -34.39 -13.10
C LYS A 100 -6.81 -35.53 -12.71
N SER A 101 -6.45 -36.33 -11.69
CA SER A 101 -7.33 -37.37 -11.16
C SER A 101 -8.61 -36.82 -10.54
N PHE A 102 -8.53 -35.65 -9.88
CA PHE A 102 -9.70 -34.97 -9.34
C PHE A 102 -10.60 -34.40 -10.45
N SER A 103 -10.00 -33.85 -11.52
CA SER A 103 -10.74 -33.35 -12.69
C SER A 103 -11.40 -34.47 -13.49
N GLU A 104 -10.80 -35.66 -13.54
CA GLU A 104 -11.34 -36.85 -14.20
C GLU A 104 -12.49 -37.46 -13.37
N ALA A 105 -12.35 -37.49 -12.05
CA ALA A 105 -13.42 -37.87 -11.12
C ALA A 105 -14.59 -36.86 -11.07
N ALA A 106 -14.33 -35.57 -11.31
CA ALA A 106 -15.36 -34.55 -11.42
C ALA A 106 -16.08 -34.54 -12.78
N GLY A 107 -15.48 -35.14 -13.82
CA GLY A 107 -16.03 -35.20 -15.18
C GLY A 107 -17.26 -36.09 -15.34
N GLU A 108 -17.51 -37.04 -14.44
CA GLU A 108 -18.70 -37.90 -14.47
C GLU A 108 -19.90 -37.32 -13.70
N ALA A 109 -19.74 -36.17 -13.03
CA ALA A 109 -20.80 -35.53 -12.24
C ALA A 109 -21.34 -34.20 -12.83
N GLN A 110 -21.10 -33.90 -14.10
CA GLN A 110 -21.67 -32.73 -14.81
C GLN A 110 -22.55 -33.16 -16.01
N LYS A 111 -23.59 -33.97 -15.76
CA LYS A 111 -24.69 -34.18 -16.72
C LYS A 111 -26.08 -33.90 -16.11
N SER A 112 -26.18 -32.97 -15.18
CA SER A 112 -27.47 -32.37 -14.82
C SER A 112 -27.26 -31.08 -14.02
N THR A 113 -28.09 -30.06 -14.31
CA THR A 113 -28.24 -28.79 -13.57
C THR A 113 -27.07 -27.80 -13.86
N ILE A 114 -27.21 -26.62 -14.47
CA ILE A 114 -28.31 -25.64 -14.51
C ILE A 114 -28.19 -24.85 -15.83
N ALA A 115 -29.09 -25.08 -16.77
CA ALA A 115 -29.52 -24.03 -17.67
C ALA A 115 -30.63 -23.25 -16.96
N THR A 116 -30.43 -21.97 -16.70
CA THR A 116 -31.47 -20.92 -16.71
C THR A 116 -30.81 -19.60 -16.34
N GLN A 117 -30.54 -18.81 -17.38
CA GLN A 117 -30.34 -17.36 -17.32
C GLN A 117 -31.70 -16.71 -17.04
N VAL A 118 -31.81 -15.78 -16.08
CA VAL A 118 -32.90 -14.78 -16.04
C VAL A 118 -32.44 -13.47 -15.38
N GLU A 119 -32.21 -12.46 -16.21
CA GLU A 119 -32.58 -11.05 -16.01
C GLU A 119 -33.22 -10.62 -17.36
N PRO A 120 -34.13 -9.61 -17.48
CA PRO A 120 -34.54 -8.59 -16.51
C PRO A 120 -36.07 -8.37 -16.42
N LYS A 121 -36.56 -7.67 -15.39
CA LYS A 121 -37.87 -6.99 -15.49
C LYS A 121 -37.88 -5.66 -14.78
N GLN A 122 -37.83 -4.60 -15.58
CA GLN A 122 -38.28 -3.27 -15.22
C GLN A 122 -39.79 -3.30 -14.95
N GLU A 123 -40.26 -2.61 -13.91
CA GLU A 123 -41.55 -1.92 -13.93
C GLU A 123 -41.58 -0.82 -12.85
N THR A 124 -41.85 0.38 -13.33
CA THR A 124 -42.07 1.66 -12.65
C THR A 124 -43.43 1.73 -11.96
N VAL A 125 -43.56 2.29 -10.73
CA VAL A 125 -44.71 3.15 -10.33
C VAL A 125 -44.37 4.12 -9.17
N THR A 126 -44.29 5.40 -9.53
CA THR A 126 -44.78 6.68 -8.95
C THR A 126 -45.26 6.86 -7.49
N PHE A 127 -45.01 8.11 -7.02
CA PHE A 127 -45.60 8.93 -5.92
C PHE A 127 -44.85 8.88 -4.57
N LYS A 128 -44.52 9.96 -3.85
CA LYS A 128 -45.01 11.36 -3.83
C LYS A 128 -44.00 12.24 -3.08
N LYS A 129 -43.79 13.46 -3.59
CA LYS A 129 -43.05 14.60 -3.03
C LYS A 129 -43.62 15.06 -1.66
N LYS A 130 -42.76 15.30 -0.65
CA LYS A 130 -43.10 16.15 0.52
C LYS A 130 -41.91 16.99 0.98
N LYS A 131 -42.02 18.31 0.79
CA LYS A 131 -41.19 19.38 1.38
C LYS A 131 -41.63 19.63 2.84
N LYS A 132 -40.69 19.93 3.74
CA LYS A 132 -40.88 20.72 4.99
C LYS A 132 -39.50 21.23 5.45
N LYS A 133 -39.04 22.41 5.02
CA LYS A 133 -39.13 23.74 5.68
C LYS A 133 -38.88 23.75 7.20
N GLU A 134 -37.74 24.37 7.54
CA GLU A 134 -37.43 25.31 8.63
C GLU A 134 -38.06 25.12 10.02
N ASN A 135 -37.19 25.12 11.04
CA ASN A 135 -37.40 25.98 12.20
C ASN A 135 -36.05 26.47 12.78
N LYS A 136 -35.85 27.79 12.67
CA LYS A 136 -34.95 28.61 13.49
C LYS A 136 -35.75 29.17 14.67
N ALA A 137 -35.03 29.46 15.76
CA ALA A 137 -35.31 30.45 16.82
C ALA A 137 -35.95 29.98 18.14
N GLN A 138 -35.13 30.09 19.20
CA GLN A 138 -35.37 30.63 20.56
C GLN A 138 -34.01 30.45 21.28
N LYS A 139 -33.16 31.42 21.64
CA LYS A 139 -33.25 32.73 22.34
C LYS A 139 -34.02 32.66 23.66
N GLN A 140 -33.31 32.58 24.79
CA GLN A 140 -33.23 33.64 25.81
C GLN A 140 -32.43 33.23 27.07
N GLU A 141 -31.53 34.15 27.44
CA GLU A 141 -31.24 34.64 28.80
C GLU A 141 -30.95 33.65 29.95
N LYS A 142 -29.67 33.62 30.37
CA LYS A 142 -29.25 33.73 31.78
C LYS A 142 -27.74 34.02 31.84
N LYS A 143 -27.38 35.29 31.99
CA LYS A 143 -26.12 35.72 32.59
C LYS A 143 -26.42 36.92 33.48
N GLY A 144 -26.53 36.65 34.76
CA GLY A 144 -26.49 37.59 35.86
C GLY A 144 -25.81 36.89 37.03
N GLY A 145 -24.93 37.60 37.74
CA GLY A 145 -24.28 37.12 38.95
C GLY A 145 -22.86 37.69 39.10
N ASP A 146 -22.79 38.95 39.51
CA ASP A 146 -21.68 39.50 40.30
C ASP A 146 -21.59 38.78 41.65
N GLU A 147 -20.41 38.29 42.02
CA GLU A 147 -19.72 38.36 43.34
C GLU A 147 -18.40 37.58 43.30
#